data_AF-A0A2M8B2P1-F1
#
_entry.id   AF-A0A2M8B2P1-F1
#
_cell.length_a   1.000
_cell.length_b   1.000
_cell.length_c   1.000
_cell.angle_alpha   90.00
_cell.angle_beta   90.00
_cell.angle_gamma   90.00
#
_symmetry.space_group_name_H-M   'P 1'
#
loop_
_entity.id
_entity.type
_entity.pdbx_description
1 polymer ?
#
loop_
_entity_poly.entity_id
_entity_poly.type
_entity_poly.pdbx_seq_one_letter_code
_entity_poly.pdbx_strand_id
1 'polypeptide(L)' 'IHPGLKVLFLSGYSANAIHESFVLLPGLSFLQKPFAPDALTRKVREVLDRK' A
#
# COMPACT_ATOMS: atom_id res chain seq x y z
N ILE A 1 3.82 20.94 2.35
CA ILE A 1 4.10 19.50 2.65
C ILE A 1 3.04 19.05 3.66
N HIS A 2 2.39 17.90 3.46
CA HIS A 2 1.32 17.39 4.34
C HIS A 2 1.76 16.09 5.06
N PRO A 3 2.42 16.18 6.22
CA PRO A 3 2.97 15.01 6.91
C PRO A 3 1.94 13.98 7.38
N GLY A 4 0.67 14.39 7.52
CA GLY A 4 -0.43 13.51 7.94
C GLY A 4 -1.21 12.84 6.82
N LEU A 5 -0.84 13.08 5.54
CA LEU A 5 -1.53 12.46 4.42
C LEU A 5 -1.25 10.96 4.39
N LYS A 6 -2.31 10.14 4.43
CA LYS A 6 -2.18 8.69 4.33
C LYS A 6 -1.92 8.30 2.86
N VAL A 7 -0.93 7.43 2.62
CA VAL A 7 -0.47 7.06 1.28
C VAL A 7 -0.60 5.55 1.09
N LEU A 8 -1.22 5.15 -0.04
CA LEU A 8 -1.30 3.76 -0.49
C LEU A 8 -0.49 3.61 -1.78
N PHE A 9 0.55 2.77 -1.74
CA PHE A 9 1.37 2.45 -2.89
C PHE A 9 0.73 1.31 -3.70
N LEU A 10 0.65 1.49 -5.02
CA LEU A 10 0.22 0.45 -5.95
C LEU A 10 1.43 -0.05 -6.73
N SER A 11 1.52 -1.35 -6.99
CA SER A 11 2.68 -1.91 -7.68
C SER A 11 2.86 -1.33 -9.10
N GLY A 12 4.04 -0.75 -9.36
CA GLY A 12 4.46 -0.19 -10.64
C GLY A 12 5.98 -0.10 -10.79
N TYR A 13 6.73 -0.97 -10.11
CA TYR A 13 8.13 -1.31 -10.41
C TYR A 13 8.23 -2.82 -10.17
N SER A 14 8.87 -3.51 -11.11
CA SER A 14 8.89 -4.97 -11.31
C SER A 14 8.60 -5.83 -10.07
N ALA A 15 7.76 -6.86 -10.24
CA ALA A 15 7.44 -7.87 -9.23
C ALA A 15 8.68 -8.53 -8.58
N ASN A 16 9.86 -8.36 -9.18
CA ASN A 16 11.15 -8.87 -8.70
C ASN A 16 12.02 -7.83 -7.97
N ALA A 17 11.75 -6.52 -8.09
CA ALA A 17 12.59 -5.46 -7.50
C ALA A 17 12.09 -4.98 -6.13
N ILE A 18 10.80 -5.17 -5.83
CA ILE A 18 10.21 -4.86 -4.53
C ILE A 18 10.19 -6.16 -3.71
N HIS A 19 11.38 -6.64 -3.34
CA HIS A 19 11.51 -7.79 -2.45
C HIS A 19 10.83 -7.50 -1.09
N GLU A 20 10.42 -8.57 -0.42
CA GLU A 20 9.71 -8.66 0.87
C GLU A 20 10.09 -7.60 1.93
N SER A 21 11.33 -7.10 1.90
CA SER A 21 11.84 -6.02 2.76
C SER A 21 11.07 -4.70 2.68
N PHE A 22 10.45 -4.34 1.55
CA PHE A 22 9.73 -3.05 1.42
C PHE A 22 8.33 -3.10 2.07
N VAL A 23 7.65 -4.25 2.01
CA VAL A 23 6.35 -4.47 2.67
C VAL A 23 6.47 -4.41 4.20
N LEU A 24 7.67 -4.66 4.72
CA LEU A 24 7.96 -4.73 6.15
C LEU A 24 8.29 -3.38 6.79
N LEU A 25 8.34 -2.27 6.03
CA LEU A 25 8.51 -0.94 6.63
C LEU A 25 7.26 -0.57 7.44
N PRO A 26 7.40 -0.34 8.77
CA PRO A 26 6.26 0.03 9.61
C PRO A 26 5.58 1.29 9.07
N GLY A 27 4.27 1.19 8.81
CA GLY A 27 3.47 2.30 8.28
C GLY A 27 3.37 2.36 6.76
N LEU A 28 4.13 1.55 6.01
CA LEU A 28 3.94 1.44 4.57
C LEU A 28 2.63 0.70 4.26
N SER A 29 1.85 1.25 3.34
CA SER A 29 0.62 0.61 2.86
C SER A 29 0.77 0.33 1.37
N PHE A 30 0.62 -0.94 0.99
CA PHE A 30 0.89 -1.42 -0.36
C PHE A 30 -0.22 -2.34 -0.87
N LEU A 31 -0.52 -2.26 -2.15
CA LEU A 31 -1.45 -3.16 -2.86
C LEU A 31 -0.81 -3.62 -4.18
N GLN A 32 -0.60 -4.93 -4.28
CA GLN A 32 -0.02 -5.59 -5.45
C GLN A 32 -1.07 -5.80 -6.54
N LYS A 33 -0.70 -5.55 -7.81
CA LYS A 33 -1.49 -5.93 -8.98
C LYS A 33 -1.15 -7.35 -9.45
N PRO A 34 -2.10 -8.07 -10.07
CA PRO A 34 -3.50 -7.70 -10.22
C PRO A 34 -4.25 -7.82 -8.88
N PHE A 35 -5.24 -6.95 -8.67
CA PHE A 35 -6.11 -7.00 -7.51
C PHE A 35 -7.56 -6.91 -7.93
N ALA A 36 -8.45 -7.52 -7.14
CA ALA A 36 -9.89 -7.36 -7.30
C ALA A 36 -10.34 -5.97 -6.78
N PRO A 37 -11.44 -5.39 -7.30
CA PRO A 37 -11.90 -4.06 -6.88
C PRO A 37 -12.19 -3.95 -5.37
N ASP A 38 -12.67 -5.02 -4.75
CA ASP A 38 -12.93 -5.08 -3.30
C ASP A 38 -11.63 -5.03 -2.48
N ALA A 39 -10.52 -5.56 -3.02
CA ALA A 39 -9.22 -5.48 -2.36
C ALA A 39 -8.72 -4.03 -2.25
N LEU A 40 -8.99 -3.19 -3.24
CA LEU A 40 -8.66 -1.76 -3.17
C LEU A 40 -9.48 -1.05 -2.09
N THR A 41 -10.80 -1.23 -2.07
CA THR A 41 -11.67 -0.56 -1.09
C THR A 41 -11.31 -0.96 0.35
N ARG A 42 -11.05 -2.24 0.58
CA ARG A 42 -10.58 -2.77 1.87
C ARG A 42 -9.26 -2.12 2.28
N LYS A 43 -8.30 -2.03 1.36
CA LYS A 43 -6.99 -1.46 1.66
C LYS A 43 -7.05 0.03 1.95
N VAL A 44 -7.88 0.78 1.23
CA VAL A 44 -8.14 2.19 1.51
C VAL A 44 -8.73 2.36 2.92
N ARG A 45 -9.70 1.52 3.30
CA ARG A 45 -10.30 1.57 4.64
C ARG A 45 -9.26 1.29 5.73
N GLU A 46 -8.44 0.25 5.57
CA GLU A 46 -7.33 -0.06 6.49
C GLU A 46 -6.38 1.13 6.68
N VAL A 47 -6.04 1.83 5.60
CA VAL A 47 -5.11 2.96 5.63
C VAL A 47 -5.70 4.17 6.34
N LEU A 48 -6.99 4.43 6.14
CA LEU A 48 -7.69 5.54 6.77
C LEU A 48 -8.01 5.28 8.25
N ASP A 49 -8.13 4.02 8.68
CA ASP A 49 -8.43 3.64 10.07
C ASP A 49 -7.19 3.57 10.98
N ARG A 50 -5.99 3.47 10.41
CA ARG A 50 -4.74 3.57 11.16
C ARG A 50 -4.62 4.97 11.74
N LYS A 51 -4.56 5.08 13.08
CA LYS A 51 -4.28 6.34 13.79
C LYS A 51 -2.95 6.91 13.33
#